data_AF-A0A6L5F8W7-F1
#
_entry.id   AF-A0A6L5F8W7-F1
#
_cell.length_a   1.000
_cell.length_b   1.000
_cell.length_c   1.000
_cell.angle_alpha   90.00
_cell.angle_beta   90.00
_cell.angle_gamma   90.00
#
_symmetry.space_group_name_H-M   'P 1'
#
loop_
_entity.id
_entity.type
_entity.pdbx_description
1 polymer ?
#
loop_
_entity_poly.entity_id
_entity_poly.type
_entity_poly.pdbx_seq_one_letter_code
_entity_poly.pdbx_strand_id
1 'polypeptide(L)'
;MRRRRLIVLSVLAALVITPLSVWASDRFDDVGDDNIFHDDISWLAESGVTIGCNPPENTNFCPGENVTREQMAAFLRRLGENRVVDAGWLQGYSAEGLLDAVATNVGGPVAAQLAEVNLANAKYQDVEEAEADGYERFLACFEHPAEGGMGQHYVNQALLDGNVEANRPEAMVYELDADGEIVGLVAHEYIVPVDAWTEDEPPSLFGQEFTQHGVLPVWKLHIWIWKDNPNGAFADHNPKVRLCPEGEPVFPEPPASLGGPSHERDAERAGGWDGPFHRREAKAINQWR
;
A
#
# COMPACT_ATOMS: atom_id res chain seq x y z
N MET A 1 60.77 -30.44 -39.97
CA MET A 1 60.94 -29.70 -38.70
C MET A 1 60.22 -28.36 -38.88
N ARG A 2 58.99 -28.13 -38.40
CA ARG A 2 58.49 -27.89 -37.03
C ARG A 2 58.95 -26.54 -36.45
N ARG A 3 58.02 -25.56 -36.40
CA ARG A 3 57.87 -24.37 -35.50
C ARG A 3 57.30 -23.17 -36.28
N ARG A 4 56.03 -23.19 -36.73
CA ARG A 4 54.83 -22.65 -36.05
C ARG A 4 55.01 -22.12 -34.60
N ARG A 5 54.32 -20.99 -34.35
CA ARG A 5 53.91 -20.35 -33.08
C ARG A 5 54.93 -19.36 -32.50
N LEU A 6 54.46 -18.11 -32.27
CA LEU A 6 54.87 -17.12 -31.24
C LEU A 6 54.96 -15.64 -31.69
N ILE A 7 54.16 -15.20 -32.68
CA ILE A 7 53.93 -13.74 -32.88
C ILE A 7 52.44 -13.46 -33.05
N VAL A 8 51.62 -13.84 -32.06
CA VAL A 8 50.23 -13.35 -31.89
C VAL A 8 49.92 -13.17 -30.39
N LEU A 9 50.94 -12.96 -29.53
CA LEU A 9 50.78 -12.87 -28.07
C LEU A 9 51.30 -11.55 -27.49
N SER A 10 51.18 -10.45 -28.24
CA SER A 10 51.54 -9.11 -27.75
C SER A 10 50.48 -8.03 -28.02
N VAL A 11 49.30 -8.40 -28.52
CA VAL A 11 48.13 -7.48 -28.59
C VAL A 11 46.97 -7.94 -27.67
N LEU A 12 47.09 -9.13 -27.05
CA LEU A 12 46.15 -9.66 -26.04
C LEU A 12 46.71 -9.51 -24.61
N ALA A 13 47.37 -8.39 -24.32
CA ALA A 13 47.76 -7.98 -22.97
C ALA A 13 47.37 -6.51 -22.69
N ALA A 14 46.33 -6.04 -23.40
CA ALA A 14 45.83 -4.66 -23.32
C ALA A 14 44.36 -4.58 -22.89
N LEU A 15 43.78 -5.64 -22.31
CA LEU A 15 42.35 -5.63 -21.97
C LEU A 15 41.95 -6.42 -20.72
N VAL A 16 42.88 -6.64 -19.78
CA VAL A 16 42.56 -7.23 -18.48
C VAL A 16 43.37 -6.49 -17.43
N ILE A 17 42.67 -5.80 -16.52
CA ILE A 17 43.15 -4.98 -15.38
C ILE A 17 43.44 -3.50 -15.73
N THR A 18 42.47 -2.79 -16.28
CA THR A 18 42.03 -1.62 -15.50
C THR A 18 41.10 -2.19 -14.45
N PRO A 19 41.34 -2.04 -13.14
CA PRO A 19 40.18 -1.99 -12.27
C PRO A 19 39.34 -0.88 -12.88
N LEU A 20 38.18 -1.23 -13.42
CA LEU A 20 37.06 -0.32 -13.30
C LEU A 20 36.97 -0.15 -11.80
N SER A 21 37.65 0.87 -11.28
CA SER A 21 37.19 1.50 -10.07
C SER A 21 35.76 1.81 -10.43
N VAL A 22 34.85 0.95 -9.97
CA VAL A 22 33.50 1.36 -9.67
C VAL A 22 33.73 2.39 -8.60
N TRP A 23 34.01 3.62 -9.03
CA TRP A 23 33.71 4.77 -8.22
C TRP A 23 32.22 4.60 -8.05
N ALA A 24 31.78 4.20 -6.85
CA ALA A 24 30.49 4.68 -6.40
C ALA A 24 30.64 6.19 -6.54
N SER A 25 30.14 6.75 -7.63
CA SER A 25 30.19 8.20 -7.77
C SER A 25 29.12 8.67 -6.82
N ASP A 26 29.53 9.21 -5.69
CA ASP A 26 28.62 9.95 -4.82
C ASP A 26 27.89 10.93 -5.72
N ARG A 27 26.56 10.86 -5.69
CA ARG A 27 25.72 11.59 -6.64
C ARG A 27 25.93 13.12 -6.53
N PHE A 28 26.47 13.58 -5.39
CA PHE A 28 26.76 14.96 -5.08
C PHE A 28 28.19 15.17 -4.57
N ASP A 29 28.91 16.13 -5.16
CA ASP A 29 30.30 16.47 -4.85
C ASP A 29 30.49 17.08 -3.45
N ASP A 30 29.42 17.60 -2.84
CA ASP A 30 29.41 18.30 -1.56
C ASP A 30 28.83 17.47 -0.39
N VAL A 31 28.61 16.17 -0.61
CA VAL A 31 28.17 15.22 0.41
C VAL A 31 29.15 14.04 0.41
N GLY A 32 30.14 14.09 1.30
CA GLY A 32 31.09 12.99 1.47
C GLY A 32 30.52 11.84 2.30
N ASP A 33 31.17 10.68 2.21
CA ASP A 33 30.90 9.44 2.98
C ASP A 33 30.85 9.65 4.51
N ASP A 34 31.47 10.71 5.04
CA ASP A 34 31.51 11.04 6.46
C ASP A 34 30.27 11.83 6.94
N ASN A 35 29.40 12.24 6.02
CA ASN A 35 28.13 12.86 6.36
C ASN A 35 27.17 11.82 6.96
N ILE A 36 26.65 12.09 8.16
CA ILE A 36 25.73 11.17 8.85
C ILE A 36 24.42 10.92 8.08
N PHE A 37 24.06 11.80 7.14
CA PHE A 37 22.89 11.69 6.28
C PHE A 37 23.25 11.25 4.86
N HIS A 38 24.49 10.79 4.62
CA HIS A 38 24.96 10.39 3.30
C HIS A 38 24.00 9.40 2.62
N ASP A 39 23.60 8.35 3.34
CA ASP A 39 22.74 7.30 2.80
C ASP A 39 21.32 7.81 2.51
N ASP A 40 20.75 8.65 3.38
CA ASP A 40 19.44 9.27 3.17
C ASP A 40 19.43 10.20 1.95
N ILE A 41 20.48 11.00 1.80
CA ILE A 41 20.66 11.93 0.68
C ILE A 41 20.85 11.16 -0.63
N SER A 42 21.64 10.09 -0.59
CA SER A 42 21.86 9.20 -1.72
C SER A 42 20.54 8.53 -2.14
N TRP A 43 19.77 8.01 -1.19
CA TRP A 43 18.45 7.45 -1.45
C TRP A 43 17.50 8.48 -2.05
N LEU A 44 17.47 9.74 -1.56
CA LEU A 44 16.65 10.81 -2.14
C LEU A 44 17.01 11.09 -3.60
N ALA A 45 18.29 10.95 -3.95
CA ALA A 45 18.76 11.22 -5.31
C ALA A 45 18.51 10.03 -6.25
N GLU A 46 18.72 8.81 -5.77
CA GLU A 46 18.45 7.56 -6.49
C GLU A 46 16.95 7.37 -6.77
N SER A 47 16.11 7.74 -5.80
CA SER A 47 14.65 7.85 -5.95
C SER A 47 14.21 9.04 -6.82
N GLY A 48 15.15 9.88 -7.27
CA GLY A 48 14.87 11.07 -8.08
C GLY A 48 14.05 12.15 -7.36
N VAL A 49 13.84 12.03 -6.05
CA VAL A 49 13.12 13.02 -5.23
C VAL A 49 13.87 14.35 -5.26
N THR A 50 15.18 14.30 -5.04
CA THR A 50 16.08 15.43 -5.25
C THR A 50 16.87 15.27 -6.54
N ILE A 51 17.13 16.38 -7.22
CA ILE A 51 18.06 16.44 -8.34
C ILE A 51 19.35 17.15 -7.96
N GLY A 52 19.44 17.69 -6.75
CA GLY A 52 20.51 18.59 -6.31
C GLY A 52 20.18 20.07 -6.50
N CYS A 53 21.15 20.91 -6.13
CA CYS A 53 21.22 22.34 -6.36
C CYS A 53 22.27 22.64 -7.45
N ASN A 54 22.50 23.92 -7.75
CA ASN A 54 23.45 24.39 -8.77
C ASN A 54 23.08 23.98 -10.22
N PRO A 55 21.92 24.41 -10.74
CA PRO A 55 21.59 24.17 -12.14
C PRO A 55 22.51 24.99 -13.07
N PRO A 56 22.82 24.46 -14.27
CA PRO A 56 22.31 23.20 -14.85
C PRO A 56 23.06 21.93 -14.41
N GLU A 57 24.22 22.05 -13.78
CA GLU A 57 25.13 20.93 -13.51
C GLU A 57 24.56 19.94 -12.49
N ASN A 58 23.86 20.42 -11.47
CA ASN A 58 23.17 19.59 -10.47
C ASN A 58 24.09 18.56 -9.80
N THR A 59 25.33 18.97 -9.53
CA THR A 59 26.37 18.14 -8.91
C THR A 59 26.47 18.30 -7.39
N ASN A 60 25.68 19.17 -6.78
CA ASN A 60 25.72 19.42 -5.33
C ASN A 60 24.33 19.17 -4.73
N PHE A 61 24.25 18.77 -3.46
CA PHE A 61 23.03 18.66 -2.69
C PHE A 61 22.68 19.95 -1.95
N CYS A 62 23.68 20.75 -1.57
CA CYS A 62 23.55 21.93 -0.71
C CYS A 62 22.93 21.63 0.68
N PRO A 63 23.53 20.77 1.52
CA PRO A 63 22.93 20.29 2.78
C PRO A 63 22.66 21.39 3.82
N GLY A 64 23.32 22.54 3.70
CA GLY A 64 23.15 23.67 4.62
C GLY A 64 22.11 24.72 4.17
N GLU A 65 21.52 24.59 2.98
CA GLU A 65 20.54 25.54 2.47
C GLU A 65 19.12 25.24 2.95
N ASN A 66 18.33 26.30 3.14
CA ASN A 66 16.91 26.16 3.49
C ASN A 66 16.08 25.73 2.27
N VAL A 67 15.13 24.83 2.49
CA VAL A 67 14.14 24.42 1.48
C VAL A 67 12.94 25.38 1.51
N THR A 68 12.63 26.00 0.38
CA THR A 68 11.41 26.82 0.19
C THR A 68 10.17 25.93 0.07
N ARG A 69 8.97 26.50 0.26
CA ARG A 69 7.71 25.75 0.10
C ARG A 69 7.51 25.24 -1.32
N GLU A 70 7.96 26.00 -2.32
CA GLU A 70 7.93 25.63 -3.73
C GLU A 70 8.87 24.45 -4.03
N GLN A 71 10.07 24.46 -3.46
CA GLN A 71 11.02 23.34 -3.57
C GLN A 71 10.50 22.09 -2.85
N MET A 72 9.90 22.26 -1.67
CA MET A 72 9.24 21.16 -0.97
C MET A 72 8.13 20.55 -1.82
N ALA A 73 7.28 21.38 -2.44
CA ALA A 73 6.24 20.91 -3.35
C ALA A 73 6.83 20.12 -4.54
N ALA A 74 8.00 20.53 -5.06
CA ALA A 74 8.69 19.78 -6.12
C ALA A 74 9.24 18.44 -5.62
N PHE A 75 9.79 18.36 -4.41
CA PHE A 75 10.22 17.09 -3.80
C PHE A 75 9.04 16.15 -3.58
N LEU A 76 7.94 16.63 -3.00
CA LEU A 76 6.74 15.83 -2.77
C LEU A 76 6.12 15.33 -4.08
N ARG A 77 6.09 16.18 -5.12
CA ARG A 77 5.63 15.77 -6.45
C ARG A 77 6.52 14.67 -7.04
N ARG A 78 7.85 14.83 -6.99
CA ARG A 78 8.77 13.79 -7.47
C ARG A 78 8.72 12.52 -6.63
N LEU A 79 8.51 12.63 -5.33
CA LEU A 79 8.32 11.47 -4.46
C LEU A 79 7.07 10.68 -4.86
N GLY A 80 5.96 11.38 -5.14
CA GLY A 80 4.75 10.74 -5.66
C GLY A 80 4.90 10.17 -7.08
N GLU A 81 5.65 10.86 -7.95
CA GLU A 81 5.84 10.47 -9.36
C GLU A 81 6.90 9.37 -9.55
N ASN A 82 7.99 9.39 -8.79
CA ASN A 82 9.15 8.51 -8.95
C ASN A 82 9.06 7.20 -8.16
N ARG A 83 7.89 6.90 -7.57
CA ARG A 83 7.49 5.57 -7.07
C ARG A 83 8.65 4.79 -6.44
N VAL A 84 9.05 5.21 -5.24
CA VAL A 84 10.03 4.45 -4.46
C VAL A 84 9.43 3.08 -4.16
N VAL A 85 9.89 2.06 -4.88
CA VAL A 85 9.57 0.68 -4.57
C VAL A 85 10.44 0.26 -3.39
N ASP A 86 9.83 0.04 -2.23
CA ASP A 86 10.51 -0.65 -1.13
C ASP A 86 10.89 -2.07 -1.59
N ALA A 87 12.10 -2.52 -1.26
CA ALA A 87 12.61 -3.81 -1.73
C ALA A 87 11.81 -5.00 -1.14
N GLY A 88 11.05 -4.80 -0.07
CA GLY A 88 10.10 -5.74 0.50
C GLY A 88 8.97 -6.10 -0.46
N TRP A 89 8.56 -5.19 -1.35
CA TRP A 89 7.55 -5.47 -2.40
C TRP A 89 8.02 -6.47 -3.46
N LEU A 90 9.33 -6.75 -3.50
CA LEU A 90 9.94 -7.66 -4.48
C LEU A 90 10.17 -9.06 -3.92
N GLN A 91 9.89 -9.30 -2.63
CA GLN A 91 9.97 -10.64 -2.04
C GLN A 91 8.85 -11.53 -2.63
N GLY A 92 9.21 -12.34 -3.63
CA GLY A 92 8.29 -13.23 -4.34
C GLY A 92 8.40 -13.19 -5.87
N TYR A 93 9.07 -12.17 -6.42
CA TYR A 93 9.30 -12.05 -7.86
C TYR A 93 10.64 -12.70 -8.27
N SER A 94 10.63 -13.48 -9.36
CA SER A 94 11.87 -14.02 -9.94
C SER A 94 12.67 -12.90 -10.64
N ALA A 95 13.98 -13.09 -10.83
CA ALA A 95 14.82 -12.14 -11.57
C ALA A 95 14.30 -11.90 -13.01
N GLU A 96 13.67 -12.90 -13.62
CA GLU A 96 13.05 -12.79 -14.94
C GLU A 96 11.73 -12.01 -14.88
N GLY A 97 10.91 -12.22 -13.84
CA GLY A 97 9.69 -11.44 -13.60
C GLY A 97 9.98 -9.97 -13.26
N LEU A 98 11.12 -9.69 -12.63
CA LEU A 98 11.64 -8.34 -12.41
C LEU A 98 12.06 -7.67 -13.72
N LEU A 99 12.73 -8.39 -14.62
CA LEU A 99 13.16 -7.83 -15.91
C LEU A 99 11.98 -7.50 -16.84
N ASP A 100 10.91 -8.31 -16.81
CA ASP A 100 9.68 -8.03 -17.56
C ASP A 100 8.90 -6.84 -16.99
N ALA A 101 8.83 -6.75 -15.65
CA ALA A 101 8.28 -5.60 -14.93
C ALA A 101 9.05 -4.30 -15.23
N VAL A 102 10.38 -4.34 -15.26
CA VAL A 102 11.25 -3.18 -15.54
C VAL A 102 11.22 -2.78 -17.02
N ALA A 103 11.07 -3.74 -17.94
CA ALA A 103 10.99 -3.47 -19.37
C ALA A 103 9.66 -2.80 -19.78
N THR A 104 8.63 -2.85 -18.94
CA THR A 104 7.30 -2.29 -19.23
C THR A 104 6.94 -1.01 -18.48
N ASN A 105 7.69 -0.60 -17.45
CA ASN A 105 7.88 0.78 -16.95
C ASN A 105 8.65 0.72 -15.61
N VAL A 106 9.36 1.78 -15.24
CA VAL A 106 10.11 1.88 -13.98
C VAL A 106 9.14 1.66 -12.79
N GLY A 107 9.35 0.56 -12.06
CA GLY A 107 8.40 -0.01 -11.11
C GLY A 107 7.31 -0.77 -11.86
N GLY A 108 7.31 -2.10 -11.79
CA GLY A 108 6.38 -2.95 -12.55
C GLY A 108 4.90 -2.51 -12.47
N PRO A 109 4.02 -3.05 -13.34
CA PRO A 109 2.62 -2.61 -13.47
C PRO A 109 1.88 -2.48 -12.13
N VAL A 110 2.21 -3.30 -11.14
CA VAL A 110 1.68 -3.23 -9.77
C VAL A 110 2.17 -1.99 -9.00
N ALA A 111 3.48 -1.71 -8.95
CA ALA A 111 4.00 -0.51 -8.26
C ALA A 111 3.46 0.79 -8.88
N ALA A 112 3.27 0.77 -10.21
CA ALA A 112 2.60 1.85 -10.90
C ALA A 112 1.15 2.02 -10.39
N GLN A 113 0.36 0.97 -10.44
CA GLN A 113 -1.03 1.00 -9.98
C GLN A 113 -1.14 1.41 -8.50
N LEU A 114 -0.26 0.93 -7.62
CA LEU A 114 -0.30 1.25 -6.19
C LEU A 114 -0.04 2.73 -5.90
N ALA A 115 0.86 3.40 -6.62
CA ALA A 115 1.04 4.84 -6.40
C ALA A 115 -0.16 5.65 -6.91
N GLU A 116 -0.85 5.17 -7.94
CA GLU A 116 -2.10 5.78 -8.40
C GLU A 116 -3.20 5.60 -7.36
N VAL A 117 -3.33 4.40 -6.79
CA VAL A 117 -4.25 4.10 -5.69
C VAL A 117 -3.95 4.99 -4.48
N ASN A 118 -2.67 5.13 -4.11
CA ASN A 118 -2.26 6.04 -3.03
C ASN A 118 -2.66 7.48 -3.32
N LEU A 119 -2.38 7.99 -4.52
CA LEU A 119 -2.72 9.36 -4.87
C LEU A 119 -4.24 9.60 -4.89
N ALA A 120 -5.02 8.64 -5.41
CA ALA A 120 -6.47 8.71 -5.49
C ALA A 120 -7.14 8.71 -4.11
N ASN A 121 -6.55 7.97 -3.17
CA ASN A 121 -7.13 7.75 -1.83
C ASN A 121 -6.41 8.54 -0.73
N ALA A 122 -5.39 9.35 -1.05
CA ALA A 122 -4.60 10.10 -0.08
C ALA A 122 -5.45 11.04 0.81
N LYS A 123 -6.57 11.55 0.28
CA LYS A 123 -7.50 12.39 1.05
C LYS A 123 -8.13 11.64 2.24
N TYR A 124 -8.26 10.31 2.16
CA TYR A 124 -8.82 9.48 3.23
C TYR A 124 -7.84 9.21 4.36
N GLN A 125 -6.62 9.76 4.31
CA GLN A 125 -5.80 9.92 5.52
C GLN A 125 -6.54 10.76 6.58
N ASP A 126 -7.43 11.66 6.15
CA ASP A 126 -8.47 12.25 7.00
C ASP A 126 -9.73 11.36 6.96
N VAL A 127 -10.12 10.83 8.11
CA VAL A 127 -11.30 9.96 8.21
C VAL A 127 -12.60 10.71 7.91
N GLU A 128 -12.67 12.02 8.19
CA GLU A 128 -13.88 12.80 7.92
C GLU A 128 -14.16 12.90 6.41
N GLU A 129 -13.11 12.94 5.59
CA GLU A 129 -13.23 12.89 4.13
C GLU A 129 -13.71 11.51 3.64
N ALA A 130 -13.31 10.43 4.30
CA ALA A 130 -13.80 9.09 3.98
C ALA A 130 -15.28 8.95 4.34
N GLU A 131 -15.68 9.40 5.52
CA GLU A 131 -17.07 9.43 5.96
C GLU A 131 -17.96 10.28 5.05
N ALA A 132 -17.46 11.46 4.64
CA ALA A 132 -18.16 12.33 3.69
C ALA A 132 -18.43 11.66 2.33
N ASP A 133 -17.54 10.75 1.90
CA ASP A 133 -17.67 9.97 0.68
C ASP A 133 -18.41 8.62 0.87
N GLY A 134 -18.96 8.38 2.08
CA GLY A 134 -19.82 7.24 2.38
C GLY A 134 -19.10 6.00 2.90
N TYR A 135 -17.84 6.12 3.30
CA TYR A 135 -17.15 5.06 4.05
C TYR A 135 -17.54 5.15 5.53
N GLU A 136 -18.37 4.22 5.98
CA GLU A 136 -18.87 4.22 7.36
C GLU A 136 -18.21 3.13 8.19
N ARG A 137 -17.99 3.38 9.48
CA ARG A 137 -17.55 2.34 10.41
C ARG A 137 -18.61 1.24 10.45
N PHE A 138 -18.38 0.15 9.73
CA PHE A 138 -19.40 -0.88 9.49
C PHE A 138 -18.97 -2.26 9.97
N LEU A 139 -17.71 -2.64 9.75
CA LEU A 139 -17.11 -3.84 10.32
C LEU A 139 -16.17 -3.41 11.43
N ALA A 140 -16.08 -4.17 12.51
CA ALA A 140 -15.23 -3.81 13.64
C ALA A 140 -13.73 -3.79 13.31
N CYS A 141 -12.97 -3.38 14.33
CA CYS A 141 -11.56 -3.66 14.38
C CYS A 141 -11.31 -5.18 14.36
N PHE A 142 -10.49 -5.64 13.41
CA PHE A 142 -10.04 -7.03 13.31
C PHE A 142 -8.59 -7.17 13.79
N GLU A 143 -8.30 -8.34 14.35
CA GLU A 143 -6.98 -8.71 14.84
C GLU A 143 -6.77 -10.22 14.82
N HIS A 144 -5.50 -10.62 14.89
CA HIS A 144 -5.11 -11.98 15.20
C HIS A 144 -4.01 -11.99 16.27
N PRO A 145 -4.22 -12.64 17.44
CA PRO A 145 -3.30 -12.53 18.58
C PRO A 145 -1.84 -12.90 18.29
N ALA A 146 -1.59 -13.74 17.28
CA ALA A 146 -0.23 -14.17 16.90
C ALA A 146 0.34 -13.44 15.67
N GLU A 147 -0.51 -12.80 14.85
CA GLU A 147 -0.08 -12.20 13.57
C GLU A 147 -0.15 -10.67 13.58
N GLY A 148 -0.85 -10.07 14.54
CA GLY A 148 -0.95 -8.63 14.75
C GLY A 148 -2.34 -8.07 14.49
N GLY A 149 -2.45 -6.74 14.47
CA GLY A 149 -3.70 -6.06 14.13
C GLY A 149 -3.96 -6.04 12.62
N MET A 150 -5.22 -5.96 12.25
CA MET A 150 -5.68 -5.60 10.90
C MET A 150 -6.21 -4.16 10.91
N GLY A 151 -6.94 -3.78 11.96
CA GLY A 151 -7.45 -2.44 12.17
C GLY A 151 -8.96 -2.30 11.92
N GLN A 152 -9.44 -1.07 12.06
CA GLN A 152 -10.84 -0.67 11.98
C GLN A 152 -11.26 -0.42 10.53
N HIS A 153 -12.28 -1.14 10.06
CA HIS A 153 -12.78 -1.05 8.70
C HIS A 153 -13.90 -0.02 8.58
N TYR A 154 -13.72 0.91 7.65
CA TYR A 154 -14.75 1.83 7.17
C TYR A 154 -15.14 1.38 5.78
N VAL A 155 -16.39 0.94 5.61
CA VAL A 155 -16.87 0.28 4.40
C VAL A 155 -17.83 1.20 3.66
N ASN A 156 -17.63 1.36 2.36
CA ASN A 156 -18.61 2.02 1.50
C ASN A 156 -19.56 0.97 0.93
N GLN A 157 -20.72 0.83 1.56
CA GLN A 157 -21.71 -0.18 1.18
C GLN A 157 -22.25 0.00 -0.25
N ALA A 158 -22.14 1.21 -0.83
CA ALA A 158 -22.55 1.47 -2.21
C ALA A 158 -21.56 0.91 -3.25
N LEU A 159 -20.34 0.55 -2.83
CA LEU A 159 -19.32 -0.07 -3.67
C LEU A 159 -19.31 -1.59 -3.57
N LEU A 160 -20.09 -2.20 -2.67
CA LEU A 160 -20.22 -3.65 -2.53
C LEU A 160 -21.01 -4.23 -3.73
N ASP A 161 -20.36 -4.24 -4.89
CA ASP A 161 -20.88 -4.71 -6.16
C ASP A 161 -19.89 -5.70 -6.83
N GLY A 162 -20.14 -6.05 -8.09
CA GLY A 162 -19.33 -7.02 -8.84
C GLY A 162 -18.12 -6.42 -9.55
N ASN A 163 -17.86 -5.12 -9.42
CA ASN A 163 -16.78 -4.42 -10.11
C ASN A 163 -15.53 -4.35 -9.23
N VAL A 164 -14.36 -4.56 -9.84
CA VAL A 164 -13.07 -4.41 -9.17
C VAL A 164 -12.37 -3.17 -9.71
N GLU A 165 -12.30 -2.11 -8.91
CA GLU A 165 -11.72 -0.82 -9.27
C GLU A 165 -10.55 -0.47 -8.33
N ALA A 166 -9.31 -0.48 -8.83
CA ALA A 166 -8.12 -0.21 -8.01
C ALA A 166 -8.20 1.11 -7.22
N ASN A 167 -8.72 2.16 -7.84
CA ASN A 167 -8.77 3.49 -7.22
C ASN A 167 -10.03 3.71 -6.35
N ARG A 168 -10.88 2.70 -6.18
CA ARG A 168 -12.15 2.78 -5.43
C ARG A 168 -12.34 1.53 -4.56
N PRO A 169 -11.47 1.29 -3.57
CA PRO A 169 -11.61 0.13 -2.70
C PRO A 169 -12.92 0.20 -1.89
N GLU A 170 -13.50 -0.95 -1.59
CA GLU A 170 -14.76 -1.04 -0.85
C GLU A 170 -14.58 -0.70 0.63
N ALA A 171 -13.37 -0.82 1.18
CA ALA A 171 -13.08 -0.42 2.55
C ALA A 171 -11.72 0.24 2.76
N MET A 172 -11.74 1.25 3.63
CA MET A 172 -10.57 1.91 4.21
C MET A 172 -10.29 1.30 5.58
N VAL A 173 -9.02 0.98 5.88
CA VAL A 173 -8.64 0.33 7.13
C VAL A 173 -7.71 1.23 7.94
N TYR A 174 -8.18 1.63 9.13
CA TYR A 174 -7.48 2.54 10.02
C TYR A 174 -6.89 1.80 11.23
N GLU A 175 -5.69 2.19 11.63
CA GLU A 175 -5.12 1.74 12.90
C GLU A 175 -5.70 2.57 14.06
N LEU A 176 -5.98 1.90 15.17
CA LEU A 176 -6.43 2.53 16.40
C LEU A 176 -5.32 2.56 17.45
N ASP A 177 -5.31 3.60 18.29
CA ASP A 177 -4.41 3.70 19.42
C ASP A 177 -4.92 2.93 20.66
N ALA A 178 -4.39 3.26 21.85
CA ALA A 178 -4.79 2.60 23.08
C ALA A 178 -6.20 2.92 23.56
N ASP A 179 -6.67 4.10 23.21
CA ASP A 179 -7.92 4.67 23.67
C ASP A 179 -9.02 4.45 22.61
N GLY A 180 -8.67 3.88 21.45
CA GLY A 180 -9.58 3.60 20.34
C GLY A 180 -9.66 4.73 19.32
N GLU A 181 -8.76 5.71 19.39
CA GLU A 181 -8.68 6.82 18.47
C GLU A 181 -7.91 6.44 17.21
N ILE A 182 -8.28 7.04 16.08
CA ILE A 182 -7.63 6.77 14.79
C ILE A 182 -6.22 7.36 14.77
N VAL A 183 -5.23 6.51 14.47
CA VAL A 183 -3.83 6.89 14.29
C VAL A 183 -3.55 7.27 12.83
N GLY A 184 -4.21 6.59 11.90
CA GLY A 184 -4.07 6.85 10.46
C GLY A 184 -4.57 5.71 9.61
N LEU A 185 -4.72 5.99 8.31
CA LEU A 185 -5.07 5.00 7.30
C LEU A 185 -3.84 4.13 7.03
N VAL A 186 -3.98 2.81 7.18
CA VAL A 186 -2.86 1.86 7.10
C VAL A 186 -2.99 0.87 5.94
N ALA A 187 -4.22 0.57 5.51
CA ALA A 187 -4.51 -0.40 4.47
C ALA A 187 -5.82 -0.10 3.73
N HIS A 188 -5.99 -0.74 2.58
CA HIS A 188 -7.27 -0.84 1.87
C HIS A 188 -7.71 -2.31 1.82
N GLU A 189 -9.02 -2.55 1.79
CA GLU A 189 -9.60 -3.86 1.55
C GLU A 189 -10.56 -3.76 0.36
N TYR A 190 -10.39 -4.68 -0.60
CA TYR A 190 -11.29 -4.83 -1.74
C TYR A 190 -12.23 -5.99 -1.45
N ILE A 191 -13.53 -5.76 -1.63
CA ILE A 191 -14.58 -6.68 -1.20
C ILE A 191 -15.58 -6.85 -2.34
N VAL A 192 -15.74 -8.07 -2.83
CA VAL A 192 -16.75 -8.41 -3.84
C VAL A 192 -17.73 -9.42 -3.24
N PRO A 193 -19.03 -9.09 -3.10
CA PRO A 193 -20.04 -10.05 -2.68
C PRO A 193 -20.07 -11.28 -3.61
N VAL A 194 -20.11 -12.48 -3.04
CA VAL A 194 -20.08 -13.73 -3.82
C VAL A 194 -21.26 -13.83 -4.79
N ASP A 195 -22.41 -13.26 -4.45
CA ASP A 195 -23.60 -13.24 -5.32
C ASP A 195 -23.56 -12.16 -6.41
N ALA A 196 -22.69 -11.15 -6.27
CA ALA A 196 -22.44 -10.12 -7.27
C ALA A 196 -21.37 -10.53 -8.29
N TRP A 197 -20.51 -11.50 -7.97
CA TRP A 197 -19.48 -12.01 -8.87
C TRP A 197 -20.03 -13.14 -9.77
N THR A 198 -20.00 -12.93 -11.08
CA THR A 198 -20.58 -13.87 -12.05
C THR A 198 -19.56 -14.62 -12.90
N GLU A 199 -18.28 -14.32 -12.75
CA GLU A 199 -17.21 -14.97 -13.51
C GLU A 199 -16.81 -16.31 -12.86
N ASP A 200 -16.34 -17.25 -13.68
CA ASP A 200 -15.92 -18.58 -13.21
C ASP A 200 -14.61 -18.53 -12.40
N GLU A 201 -13.71 -17.61 -12.75
CA GLU A 201 -12.43 -17.41 -12.07
C GLU A 201 -12.55 -16.38 -10.93
N PRO A 202 -11.72 -16.46 -9.88
CA PRO A 202 -11.71 -15.47 -8.81
C PRO A 202 -11.46 -14.04 -9.33
N PRO A 203 -12.02 -13.01 -8.66
CA PRO A 203 -11.60 -11.63 -8.92
C PRO A 203 -10.08 -11.50 -8.71
N SER A 204 -9.43 -10.63 -9.48
CA SER A 204 -8.00 -10.37 -9.34
C SER A 204 -7.68 -8.88 -9.46
N LEU A 205 -6.68 -8.44 -8.69
CA LEU A 205 -6.18 -7.08 -8.69
C LEU A 205 -4.71 -7.08 -8.26
N PHE A 206 -3.89 -6.20 -8.82
CA PHE A 206 -2.45 -6.13 -8.52
C PHE A 206 -1.68 -7.45 -8.75
N GLY A 207 -2.18 -8.30 -9.66
CA GLY A 207 -1.63 -9.63 -9.90
C GLY A 207 -1.89 -10.64 -8.76
N GLN A 208 -2.79 -10.33 -7.82
CA GLN A 208 -3.25 -11.22 -6.76
C GLN A 208 -4.70 -11.65 -7.03
N GLU A 209 -5.00 -12.92 -6.78
CA GLU A 209 -6.37 -13.41 -6.73
C GLU A 209 -6.98 -13.09 -5.37
N PHE A 210 -8.28 -12.77 -5.37
CA PHE A 210 -9.04 -12.56 -4.15
C PHE A 210 -9.27 -13.92 -3.49
N THR A 211 -9.33 -13.92 -2.15
CA THR A 211 -9.65 -15.12 -1.36
C THR A 211 -11.08 -15.02 -0.83
N GLN A 212 -11.76 -16.14 -0.61
CA GLN A 212 -13.05 -16.08 0.07
C GLN A 212 -12.86 -15.90 1.57
N HIS A 213 -13.63 -14.99 2.16
CA HIS A 213 -13.64 -14.83 3.60
C HIS A 213 -14.28 -16.06 4.27
N GLY A 214 -13.72 -16.51 5.40
CA GLY A 214 -14.13 -17.79 6.03
C GLY A 214 -15.51 -17.80 6.69
N VAL A 215 -16.13 -16.63 6.86
CA VAL A 215 -17.43 -16.45 7.53
C VAL A 215 -18.42 -15.67 6.65
N LEU A 216 -18.07 -14.45 6.27
CA LEU A 216 -18.83 -13.60 5.35
C LEU A 216 -18.78 -14.16 3.90
N PRO A 217 -19.89 -14.11 3.13
CA PRO A 217 -19.95 -14.58 1.75
C PRO A 217 -19.38 -13.53 0.78
N VAL A 218 -18.10 -13.20 0.94
CA VAL A 218 -17.38 -12.22 0.12
C VAL A 218 -16.06 -12.79 -0.38
N TRP A 219 -15.66 -12.37 -1.57
CA TRP A 219 -14.27 -12.37 -2.00
C TRP A 219 -13.57 -11.14 -1.42
N LYS A 220 -12.34 -11.30 -0.99
CA LYS A 220 -11.58 -10.25 -0.32
C LYS A 220 -10.11 -10.23 -0.71
N LEU A 221 -9.55 -9.04 -0.80
CA LEU A 221 -8.12 -8.79 -1.01
C LEU A 221 -7.69 -7.61 -0.13
N HIS A 222 -6.82 -7.90 0.85
CA HIS A 222 -6.25 -6.92 1.75
C HIS A 222 -4.95 -6.37 1.17
N ILE A 223 -4.69 -5.06 1.33
CA ILE A 223 -3.38 -4.48 1.00
C ILE A 223 -2.92 -3.42 1.99
N TRP A 224 -1.73 -3.65 2.55
CA TRP A 224 -0.97 -2.74 3.40
C TRP A 224 -0.26 -1.66 2.57
N ILE A 225 -1.01 -0.65 2.13
CA ILE A 225 -0.51 0.33 1.16
C ILE A 225 0.11 1.58 1.82
N TRP A 226 -0.19 1.84 3.10
CA TRP A 226 0.30 3.00 3.85
C TRP A 226 1.22 2.65 5.03
N LYS A 227 1.36 1.35 5.34
CA LYS A 227 2.21 0.86 6.42
C LYS A 227 2.87 -0.44 6.02
N ASP A 228 4.20 -0.50 6.10
CA ASP A 228 4.93 -1.72 5.73
C ASP A 228 4.50 -2.92 6.58
N ASN A 229 4.38 -4.09 5.94
CA ASN A 229 4.10 -5.35 6.61
C ASN A 229 5.26 -6.35 6.40
N PRO A 230 5.98 -6.77 7.45
CA PRO A 230 7.05 -7.76 7.32
C PRO A 230 6.57 -9.15 6.87
N ASN A 231 5.27 -9.44 7.00
CA ASN A 231 4.66 -10.68 6.52
C ASN A 231 4.25 -10.61 5.03
N GLY A 232 4.45 -9.46 4.38
CA GLY A 232 4.07 -9.21 3.00
C GLY A 232 2.87 -8.26 2.90
N ALA A 233 2.80 -7.50 1.83
CA ALA A 233 1.82 -6.43 1.68
C ALA A 233 0.37 -6.88 1.51
N PHE A 234 0.14 -8.13 1.12
CA PHE A 234 -1.19 -8.73 0.98
C PHE A 234 -1.55 -9.69 2.12
N ALA A 235 -0.73 -9.74 3.18
CA ALA A 235 -1.06 -10.54 4.36
C ALA A 235 -2.24 -9.93 5.10
N ASP A 236 -3.08 -10.76 5.71
CA ASP A 236 -4.30 -10.32 6.41
C ASP A 236 -4.00 -9.45 7.64
N HIS A 237 -2.93 -9.77 8.36
CA HIS A 237 -2.56 -9.10 9.62
C HIS A 237 -1.14 -8.55 9.54
N ASN A 238 -0.88 -7.48 10.30
CA ASN A 238 0.44 -6.86 10.39
C ASN A 238 0.93 -6.82 11.84
N PRO A 239 2.09 -7.44 12.16
CA PRO A 239 2.64 -7.46 13.52
C PRO A 239 3.13 -6.08 13.99
N LYS A 240 3.24 -5.10 13.08
CA LYS A 240 3.53 -3.69 13.41
C LYS A 240 2.25 -2.90 13.74
N VAL A 241 1.07 -3.45 13.51
CA VAL A 241 -0.22 -2.81 13.84
C VAL A 241 -0.69 -3.30 15.19
N ARG A 242 -1.13 -2.36 16.01
CA ARG A 242 -1.63 -2.65 17.35
C ARG A 242 -2.87 -3.56 17.29
N LEU A 243 -2.98 -4.44 18.26
CA LEU A 243 -4.22 -5.16 18.57
C LEU A 243 -5.36 -4.17 18.90
N CYS A 244 -6.57 -4.57 18.58
CA CYS A 244 -7.78 -3.82 18.81
C CYS A 244 -7.97 -3.53 20.31
N PRO A 245 -8.50 -2.35 20.67
CA PRO A 245 -8.89 -2.05 22.04
C PRO A 245 -9.90 -3.08 22.57
N GLU A 246 -9.83 -3.39 23.86
CA GLU A 246 -10.78 -4.31 24.49
C GLU A 246 -12.21 -3.76 24.40
N GLY A 247 -13.16 -4.58 23.97
CA GLY A 247 -14.60 -4.26 24.01
C GLY A 247 -15.22 -3.78 22.69
N GLU A 248 -14.48 -3.74 21.59
CA GLU A 248 -15.03 -3.38 20.27
C GLU A 248 -15.97 -4.47 19.71
N PRO A 249 -17.26 -4.16 19.44
CA PRO A 249 -18.21 -5.12 18.89
C PRO A 249 -18.01 -5.30 17.38
N VAL A 250 -18.11 -6.55 16.88
CA VAL A 250 -17.92 -6.95 15.45
C VAL A 250 -18.70 -6.08 14.45
N PHE A 251 -19.85 -5.55 14.87
CA PHE A 251 -20.57 -4.49 14.18
C PHE A 251 -20.81 -3.35 15.17
N PRO A 252 -20.38 -2.11 14.85
CA PRO A 252 -20.64 -0.97 15.72
C PRO A 252 -22.15 -0.71 15.82
N GLU A 253 -22.60 -0.23 16.97
CA GLU A 253 -23.96 0.28 17.10
C GLU A 253 -24.12 1.55 16.26
N PRO A 254 -25.27 1.76 15.59
CA PRO A 254 -25.52 3.00 14.86
C PRO A 254 -25.41 4.21 15.81
N PRO A 255 -24.91 5.36 15.33
CA PRO A 255 -24.61 6.49 16.19
C PRO A 255 -25.82 6.97 17.00
N ALA A 256 -25.59 7.32 18.27
CA ALA A 256 -26.60 7.74 19.25
C ALA A 256 -27.38 9.02 18.86
N SER A 257 -26.99 9.71 17.78
CA SER A 257 -27.71 10.88 17.24
C SER A 257 -29.10 10.54 16.66
N LEU A 258 -29.44 9.25 16.54
CA LEU A 258 -30.78 8.76 16.18
C LEU A 258 -31.62 8.34 17.41
N GLY A 259 -31.31 8.86 18.60
CA GLY A 259 -32.00 8.52 19.86
C GLY A 259 -33.53 8.62 19.81
N GLY A 260 -34.20 7.47 19.72
CA GLY A 260 -35.64 7.28 19.92
C GLY A 260 -35.94 5.85 20.37
N PRO A 261 -36.96 5.60 21.22
CA PRO A 261 -37.06 4.37 21.99
C PRO A 261 -37.50 3.16 21.18
N SER A 262 -36.77 2.05 21.34
CA SER A 262 -37.11 0.68 20.91
C SER A 262 -37.36 0.49 19.41
N HIS A 263 -36.27 0.36 18.65
CA HIS A 263 -36.20 0.01 17.22
C HIS A 263 -36.71 -1.40 16.86
N GLU A 264 -37.43 -2.08 17.74
CA GLU A 264 -38.01 -3.39 17.43
C GLU A 264 -39.40 -3.30 16.77
N ARG A 265 -39.98 -2.09 16.64
CA ARG A 265 -41.31 -1.89 16.04
C ARG A 265 -41.37 -0.93 14.85
N ASP A 266 -40.35 -0.12 14.61
CA ASP A 266 -40.39 0.90 13.55
C ASP A 266 -39.71 0.49 12.23
N ALA A 267 -38.90 -0.58 12.24
CA ALA A 267 -38.29 -1.14 11.02
C ALA A 267 -39.31 -1.75 10.04
N GLU A 268 -40.52 -2.10 10.49
CA GLU A 268 -41.59 -2.59 9.61
C GLU A 268 -42.39 -1.46 8.92
N ARG A 269 -42.22 -0.19 9.35
CA ARG A 269 -43.04 0.93 8.87
C ARG A 269 -42.29 1.91 7.97
N ALA A 270 -40.97 1.95 8.06
CA ALA A 270 -40.11 2.67 7.11
C ALA A 270 -39.72 1.72 5.97
N GLY A 271 -40.48 1.73 4.89
CA GLY A 271 -40.20 0.90 3.72
C GLY A 271 -38.78 1.11 3.19
N GLY A 272 -37.99 0.03 3.19
CA GLY A 272 -36.85 -0.18 2.29
C GLY A 272 -35.50 0.32 2.78
N TRP A 273 -34.78 -0.53 3.52
CA TRP A 273 -33.33 -0.65 3.41
C TRP A 273 -33.02 -2.11 3.04
N ASP A 274 -32.97 -2.37 1.74
CA ASP A 274 -32.73 -3.66 1.11
C ASP A 274 -31.24 -3.79 0.73
N GLY A 275 -30.34 -3.64 1.72
CA GLY A 275 -28.93 -3.99 1.56
C GLY A 275 -28.72 -5.51 1.64
N PRO A 276 -27.74 -6.09 0.90
CA PRO A 276 -27.56 -7.54 0.80
C PRO A 276 -27.30 -8.24 2.15
N PHE A 277 -26.74 -7.52 3.13
CA PHE A 277 -26.28 -8.08 4.40
C PHE A 277 -27.35 -8.27 5.50
N HIS A 278 -28.56 -7.71 5.39
CA HIS A 278 -29.39 -7.54 6.58
C HIS A 278 -30.39 -8.67 6.94
N ARG A 279 -30.79 -9.54 6.00
CA ARG A 279 -31.92 -10.47 6.26
C ARG A 279 -31.58 -11.92 6.63
N ARG A 280 -30.33 -12.38 6.51
CA ARG A 280 -29.99 -13.79 6.81
C ARG A 280 -28.84 -14.00 7.78
N GLU A 281 -28.00 -12.99 8.01
CA GLU A 281 -26.69 -13.19 8.65
C GLU A 281 -26.65 -12.86 10.14
N ALA A 282 -27.53 -11.96 10.62
CA ALA A 282 -27.68 -11.69 12.06
C ALA A 282 -28.03 -12.95 12.88
N LYS A 283 -28.60 -13.99 12.24
CA LYS A 283 -28.93 -15.28 12.89
C LYS A 283 -27.75 -16.27 12.96
N ALA A 284 -26.76 -16.14 12.09
CA ALA A 284 -25.60 -17.05 12.07
C ALA A 284 -24.57 -16.67 13.16
N ILE A 285 -24.44 -15.38 13.45
CA ILE A 285 -23.41 -14.84 14.35
C ILE A 285 -23.77 -15.05 15.83
N ASN A 286 -25.05 -15.13 16.18
CA ASN A 286 -25.49 -15.31 17.56
C ASN A 286 -25.42 -16.78 18.07
N GLN A 287 -24.87 -17.71 17.28
CA GLN A 287 -24.74 -19.13 17.65
C GLN A 287 -23.39 -19.49 18.29
N TRP A 288 -22.46 -18.54 18.39
CA TRP A 288 -21.11 -18.77 18.96
C TRP A 288 -20.76 -17.75 20.04
N ARG A 289 -21.63 -17.62 21.05
CA ARG A 289 -21.25 -17.18 22.40
C ARG A 289 -20.73 -18.35 23.21
#